data_AF-A0A164C4E0-F1
#
_entry.id   AF-A0A164C4E0-F1
#
_cell.length_a   1.000
_cell.length_b   1.000
_cell.length_c   1.000
_cell.angle_alpha   90.00
_cell.angle_beta   90.00
_cell.angle_gamma   90.00
#
_symmetry.space_group_name_H-M   'P 1'
#
loop_
_entity.id
_entity.type
_entity.pdbx_description
1 polymer ?
#
loop_
_entity_poly.entity_id
_entity_poly.type
_entity_poly.pdbx_seq_one_letter_code
_entity_poly.pdbx_strand_id
1 'polypeptide(L)'
;MNLERHQIILGKVKCLTVVLIVSTSMASTATAQIVPPLAEGLIEETGDGISSFSLGYGSGIANYMCFEALKGNLAKVEGDEILDKYKLWFENQSSYQFDLFAKGYQLEMESFNKTFPDYNCNFSF
;
A
#
# COMPACT_ATOMS: atom_id res chain seq x y z
N MET A 1 40.71 4.13 22.60
CA MET A 1 40.00 4.21 21.31
C MET A 1 38.51 4.21 21.64
N ASN A 2 37.89 5.39 21.61
CA ASN A 2 36.48 5.57 21.96
C ASN A 2 35.63 5.35 20.72
N LEU A 3 34.60 4.52 20.86
CA LEU A 3 33.57 4.31 19.85
C LEU A 3 32.49 5.38 20.09
N GLU A 4 32.51 6.45 19.30
CA GLU A 4 31.51 7.52 19.43
C GLU A 4 30.17 7.09 18.84
N ARG A 5 29.22 6.94 19.76
CA ARG A 5 27.80 6.67 19.56
C ARG A 5 27.15 7.92 18.94
N HIS A 6 26.93 7.91 17.63
CA HIS A 6 26.16 8.97 16.98
C HIS A 6 24.67 8.82 17.35
N GLN A 7 24.20 9.77 18.16
CA GLN A 7 22.79 9.98 18.48
C GLN A 7 22.04 10.37 17.21
N ILE A 8 21.09 9.53 16.79
CA ILE A 8 20.08 9.95 15.83
C ILE A 8 19.10 10.85 16.60
N ILE A 9 19.12 12.14 16.27
CA ILE A 9 18.17 13.12 16.79
C ILE A 9 16.80 12.76 16.21
N LEU A 10 15.93 12.25 17.09
CA LEU A 10 14.53 11.96 16.77
C LEU A 10 13.78 13.29 16.58
N GLY A 11 13.80 13.82 15.36
CA GLY A 11 12.89 14.88 14.95
C GLY A 11 11.45 14.39 15.09
N LYS A 12 10.58 15.20 15.70
CA LYS A 12 9.17 14.90 15.97
C LYS A 12 8.42 14.47 14.69
N VAL A 13 8.32 13.16 14.47
CA VAL A 13 7.36 12.58 13.54
C VAL A 13 6.01 12.61 14.23
N LYS A 14 5.10 13.50 13.80
CA LYS A 14 3.67 13.35 14.09
C LYS A 14 3.14 12.20 13.22
N CYS A 15 3.49 10.98 13.60
CA CYS A 15 2.80 9.80 13.14
C CYS A 15 1.45 9.80 13.86
N LEU A 16 0.36 10.02 13.13
CA LEU A 16 -0.98 9.84 13.67
C LEU A 16 -1.22 8.33 13.78
N THR A 17 -0.70 7.76 14.86
CA THR A 17 -0.92 6.37 15.27
C THR A 17 -2.33 6.28 15.84
N VAL A 18 -3.31 5.92 15.02
CA VAL A 18 -4.61 5.45 15.53
C VAL A 18 -4.43 3.98 15.92
N VAL A 19 -3.97 3.76 17.14
CA VAL A 19 -4.08 2.45 17.81
C VAL A 19 -5.35 2.50 18.64
N LEU A 20 -6.35 1.70 18.27
CA LEU A 20 -7.41 1.32 19.20
C LEU A 20 -7.24 -0.17 19.55
N ILE A 21 -7.16 -0.40 20.85
CA ILE A 21 -6.68 -1.63 21.51
C ILE A 21 -7.76 -2.72 21.49
N VAL A 22 -7.28 -3.94 21.28
CA VAL A 22 -7.99 -5.24 21.28
C VAL A 22 -8.72 -5.51 22.60
N SER A 23 -9.95 -6.02 22.53
CA SER A 23 -10.58 -6.79 23.61
C SER A 23 -11.14 -8.11 23.08
N THR A 24 -10.79 -9.19 23.77
CA THR A 24 -10.90 -10.60 23.41
C THR A 24 -12.31 -11.12 23.17
N SER A 25 -12.55 -11.67 21.99
CA SER A 25 -13.31 -12.91 21.81
C SER A 25 -12.82 -13.57 20.51
N MET A 26 -12.69 -14.89 20.52
CA MET A 26 -12.17 -15.65 19.39
C MET A 26 -13.11 -15.55 18.19
N ALA A 27 -12.81 -14.62 17.29
CA ALA A 27 -13.15 -14.72 15.89
C ALA A 27 -11.82 -14.61 15.15
N SER A 28 -11.47 -15.65 14.38
CA SER A 28 -10.34 -15.59 13.45
C SER A 28 -10.70 -14.62 12.32
N THR A 29 -10.72 -13.32 12.61
CA THR A 29 -10.66 -12.29 11.59
C THR A 29 -9.23 -12.29 11.12
N ALA A 30 -8.96 -12.89 9.96
CA ALA A 30 -7.77 -12.58 9.21
C ALA A 30 -7.81 -11.07 8.95
N THR A 31 -7.17 -10.29 9.82
CA THR A 31 -7.00 -8.87 9.60
C THR A 31 -6.05 -8.78 8.42
N ALA A 32 -6.56 -8.48 7.23
CA ALA A 32 -5.72 -8.03 6.14
C ALA A 32 -4.82 -6.94 6.73
N GLN A 33 -3.52 -7.20 6.81
CA GLN A 33 -2.56 -6.16 7.20
C GLN A 33 -2.57 -5.13 6.07
N ILE A 34 -3.43 -4.13 6.20
CA ILE A 34 -3.52 -3.00 5.28
C ILE A 34 -2.09 -2.52 5.03
N VAL A 35 -1.63 -2.65 3.79
CA VAL A 35 -0.31 -2.16 3.39
C VAL A 35 -0.40 -0.64 3.49
N PRO A 36 0.33 0.01 4.42
CA PRO A 36 0.29 1.45 4.52
C PRO A 36 1.04 2.08 3.34
N PRO A 37 0.66 3.30 2.93
CA PRO A 37 1.48 4.08 2.02
C PRO A 37 2.90 4.25 2.56
N LEU A 38 3.89 4.19 1.66
CA LEU A 38 5.30 4.31 2.03
C LEU A 38 5.63 5.74 2.48
N ALA A 39 6.63 5.88 3.34
CA ALA A 39 7.14 7.18 3.73
C ALA A 39 7.97 7.81 2.58
N GLU A 40 7.86 9.12 2.42
CA GLU A 40 8.51 9.91 1.36
C GLU A 40 10.03 9.66 1.28
N GLY A 41 10.71 9.55 2.42
CA GLY A 41 12.16 9.36 2.48
C GLY A 41 12.66 7.95 2.17
N LEU A 42 11.79 6.99 1.83
CA LEU A 42 12.19 5.61 1.52
C LEU A 42 12.52 5.38 0.05
N ILE A 43 12.30 6.36 -0.82
CA ILE A 43 12.45 6.20 -2.26
C ILE A 43 13.56 7.13 -2.74
N GLU A 44 14.63 6.54 -3.27
CA GLU A 44 15.74 7.31 -3.86
C GLU A 44 15.29 7.90 -5.20
N GLU A 45 15.24 9.23 -5.28
CA GLU A 45 14.93 9.96 -6.51
C GLU A 45 16.09 9.87 -7.50
N THR A 46 16.09 8.84 -8.36
CA THR A 46 17.09 8.69 -9.43
C THR A 46 16.44 8.44 -10.78
N GLY A 47 16.68 9.33 -11.75
CA GLY A 47 16.27 9.16 -13.16
C GLY A 47 14.80 8.76 -13.36
N ASP A 48 14.55 7.77 -14.24
CA ASP A 48 13.23 7.13 -14.48
C ASP A 48 12.83 6.12 -13.37
N GLY A 49 13.59 6.08 -12.28
CA GLY A 49 13.37 5.18 -11.14
C GLY A 49 12.05 5.46 -10.42
N ILE A 50 11.63 6.72 -10.34
CA ILE A 50 10.33 7.11 -9.75
C ILE A 50 9.16 6.56 -10.58
N SER A 51 9.27 6.61 -11.90
CA SER A 51 8.25 6.09 -12.82
C SER A 51 8.10 4.58 -12.68
N SER A 52 9.24 3.88 -12.73
CA SER A 52 9.32 2.42 -12.58
C SER A 52 8.84 1.98 -11.20
N PHE A 53 9.22 2.72 -10.16
CA PHE A 53 8.75 2.51 -8.80
C PHE A 53 7.23 2.66 -8.71
N SER A 54 6.68 3.78 -9.20
CA SER A 54 5.24 4.05 -9.11
C SER A 54 4.43 2.95 -9.82
N LEU A 55 4.86 2.54 -11.02
CA LEU A 55 4.26 1.46 -11.78
C LEU A 55 4.33 0.11 -11.03
N GLY A 56 5.52 -0.28 -10.57
CA GLY A 56 5.72 -1.54 -9.84
C GLY A 56 4.98 -1.57 -8.51
N TYR A 57 4.91 -0.44 -7.80
CA TYR A 57 4.19 -0.32 -6.55
C TYR A 57 2.68 -0.49 -6.75
N GLY A 58 2.11 0.12 -7.80
CA GLY A 58 0.71 -0.11 -8.17
C GLY A 58 0.39 -1.57 -8.44
N SER A 59 1.24 -2.25 -9.22
CA SER A 59 1.11 -3.69 -9.48
C SER A 59 1.20 -4.51 -8.18
N GLY A 60 2.16 -4.22 -7.30
CA GLY A 60 2.30 -4.91 -6.02
C GLY A 60 1.06 -4.78 -5.12
N ILE A 61 0.47 -3.58 -5.04
CA ILE A 61 -0.75 -3.35 -4.25
C ILE A 61 -1.95 -4.09 -4.85
N ALA A 62 -2.13 -4.07 -6.17
CA ALA A 62 -3.18 -4.85 -6.84
C ALA A 62 -3.02 -6.35 -6.59
N ASN A 63 -1.80 -6.89 -6.72
CA ASN A 63 -1.52 -8.30 -6.47
C ASN A 63 -1.91 -8.70 -5.04
N TYR A 64 -1.43 -7.93 -4.05
CA TYR A 64 -1.78 -8.14 -2.64
C TYR A 64 -3.30 -8.13 -2.41
N MET A 65 -3.97 -7.07 -2.87
CA MET A 65 -5.41 -6.90 -2.65
C MET A 65 -6.23 -8.01 -3.29
N CYS A 66 -5.94 -8.36 -4.55
CA CYS A 66 -6.68 -9.41 -5.24
C CYS A 66 -6.46 -10.79 -4.57
N PHE A 67 -5.26 -11.09 -4.09
CA PHE A 67 -5.00 -12.36 -3.38
C PHE A 67 -5.64 -12.40 -1.99
N GLU A 68 -5.63 -11.31 -1.23
CA GLU A 68 -6.32 -11.27 0.06
C GLU A 68 -7.84 -11.36 -0.12
N ALA A 69 -8.37 -10.73 -1.16
CA ALA A 69 -9.78 -10.81 -1.49
C ALA A 69 -10.18 -12.21 -1.98
N LEU A 70 -9.31 -12.90 -2.75
CA LEU A 70 -9.48 -14.30 -3.15
C LEU A 70 -9.52 -15.24 -1.94
N LYS A 71 -8.72 -14.97 -0.90
CA LYS A 71 -8.73 -15.71 0.35
C LYS A 71 -9.95 -15.41 1.24
N GLY A 72 -10.75 -14.40 0.90
CA GLY A 72 -11.85 -13.91 1.73
C GLY A 72 -11.40 -13.05 2.92
N ASN A 73 -10.17 -12.55 2.90
CA ASN A 73 -9.59 -11.73 3.98
C ASN A 73 -9.77 -10.23 3.76
N LEU A 74 -10.15 -9.81 2.54
CA LEU A 74 -10.33 -8.41 2.19
C LEU A 74 -11.69 -8.23 1.51
N ALA A 75 -12.59 -7.50 2.16
CA ALA A 75 -13.86 -7.13 1.57
C ALA A 75 -13.70 -5.98 0.57
N LYS A 76 -14.65 -5.85 -0.37
CA LYS A 76 -14.64 -4.77 -1.37
C LYS A 76 -14.52 -3.37 -0.74
N VAL A 77 -15.36 -3.09 0.25
CA VAL A 77 -15.39 -1.79 0.94
C VAL A 77 -14.05 -1.46 1.59
N GLU A 78 -13.44 -2.44 2.27
CA GLU A 78 -12.13 -2.27 2.90
C GLU A 78 -11.04 -2.02 1.86
N GLY A 79 -11.09 -2.72 0.73
CA GLY A 79 -10.14 -2.50 -0.35
C GLY A 79 -10.30 -1.14 -1.03
N ASP A 80 -11.53 -0.69 -1.28
CA ASP A 80 -11.79 0.64 -1.83
C ASP A 80 -11.30 1.74 -0.85
N GLU A 81 -11.49 1.58 0.47
CA GLU A 81 -10.93 2.49 1.48
C GLU A 81 -9.39 2.52 1.49
N ILE A 82 -8.72 1.40 1.16
CA ILE A 82 -7.27 1.36 1.00
C ILE A 82 -6.84 2.22 -0.20
N LEU A 83 -7.55 2.09 -1.33
CA LEU A 83 -7.25 2.85 -2.54
C LEU A 83 -7.48 4.36 -2.36
N ASP A 84 -8.53 4.76 -1.64
CA ASP A 84 -8.77 6.16 -1.29
C ASP A 84 -7.61 6.75 -0.47
N LYS A 85 -7.04 5.98 0.47
CA LYS A 85 -5.87 6.40 1.24
C LYS A 85 -4.63 6.55 0.36
N TYR A 86 -4.44 5.66 -0.62
CA TYR A 86 -3.36 5.80 -1.59
C TYR A 86 -3.52 7.06 -2.43
N LYS A 87 -4.72 7.30 -2.97
CA LYS A 87 -5.02 8.50 -3.75
C LYS A 87 -4.72 9.78 -2.96
N LEU A 88 -5.24 9.88 -1.74
CA LEU A 88 -4.94 11.01 -0.85
C LEU A 88 -3.45 11.11 -0.53
N TRP A 89 -2.76 9.99 -0.31
CA TRP A 89 -1.31 10.00 -0.09
C TRP A 89 -0.60 10.60 -1.29
N PHE A 90 -0.83 10.10 -2.51
CA PHE A 90 -0.23 10.59 -3.75
C PHE A 90 -0.54 12.07 -4.03
N GLU A 91 -1.76 12.55 -3.75
CA GLU A 91 -2.12 13.97 -3.87
C GLU A 91 -1.26 14.89 -2.99
N ASN A 92 -0.75 14.36 -1.87
CA ASN A 92 0.13 15.07 -0.95
C ASN A 92 1.63 14.91 -1.27
N GLN A 93 1.99 14.28 -2.39
CA GLN A 93 3.37 14.07 -2.78
C GLN A 93 3.73 14.91 -4.00
N SER A 94 4.87 15.59 -3.96
CA SER A 94 5.36 16.37 -5.11
C SER A 94 6.06 15.53 -6.16
N SER A 95 6.58 14.37 -5.76
CA SER A 95 7.55 13.60 -6.57
C SER A 95 6.97 12.35 -7.20
N TYR A 96 5.84 11.82 -6.75
CA TYR A 96 5.31 10.53 -7.24
C TYR A 96 4.24 10.69 -8.32
N GLN A 97 4.21 9.73 -9.24
CA GLN A 97 3.32 9.76 -10.40
C GLN A 97 2.14 8.82 -10.17
N PHE A 98 1.04 9.37 -9.65
CA PHE A 98 -0.19 8.62 -9.41
C PHE A 98 -0.70 7.92 -10.69
N ASP A 99 -0.59 8.56 -11.85
CA ASP A 99 -1.02 7.97 -13.12
C ASP A 99 -0.28 6.66 -13.45
N LEU A 100 1.03 6.61 -13.13
CA LEU A 100 1.82 5.39 -13.33
C LEU A 100 1.48 4.32 -12.29
N PHE A 101 1.21 4.72 -11.04
CA PHE A 101 0.70 3.81 -10.02
C PHE A 101 -0.64 3.20 -10.42
N ALA A 102 -1.62 4.02 -10.81
CA ALA A 102 -2.93 3.56 -11.28
C ALA A 102 -2.81 2.63 -12.49
N LYS A 103 -1.91 2.95 -13.44
CA LYS A 103 -1.62 2.08 -14.59
C LYS A 103 -1.07 0.71 -14.15
N GLY A 104 -0.11 0.68 -13.23
CA GLY A 104 0.46 -0.56 -12.71
C GLY A 104 -0.58 -1.41 -11.99
N TYR A 105 -1.42 -0.76 -11.18
CA TYR A 105 -2.53 -1.40 -10.47
C TYR A 105 -3.51 -2.06 -11.44
N GLN A 106 -3.96 -1.33 -12.47
CA GLN A 106 -4.91 -1.84 -13.46
C GLN A 106 -4.34 -3.03 -14.23
N LEU A 107 -3.09 -2.95 -14.69
CA LEU A 107 -2.44 -4.03 -15.44
C LEU A 107 -2.37 -5.34 -14.64
N GLU A 108 -2.03 -5.25 -13.35
CA GLU A 108 -1.98 -6.43 -12.49
C GLU A 108 -3.38 -6.99 -12.21
N MET A 109 -4.36 -6.13 -11.94
CA MET A 109 -5.74 -6.57 -11.73
C MET A 109 -6.31 -7.28 -12.97
N GLU A 110 -6.05 -6.76 -14.17
CA GLU A 110 -6.41 -7.40 -15.43
C GLU A 110 -5.71 -8.76 -15.61
N SER A 111 -4.41 -8.84 -15.26
CA SER A 111 -3.64 -10.09 -15.29
C SER A 111 -4.21 -11.13 -14.32
N PHE A 112 -4.56 -10.70 -13.11
CA PHE A 112 -5.15 -11.54 -12.08
C PHE A 112 -6.50 -12.10 -12.54
N ASN A 113 -7.41 -11.25 -13.04
CA ASN A 113 -8.74 -11.66 -13.50
C ASN A 113 -8.69 -12.61 -14.70
N LYS A 114 -7.66 -12.50 -15.56
CA LYS A 114 -7.41 -13.49 -16.63
C LYS A 114 -6.97 -14.84 -16.07
N THR A 115 -6.21 -14.83 -14.97
CA THR A 115 -5.67 -16.05 -14.33
C THR A 115 -6.73 -16.76 -13.50
N PHE A 116 -7.62 -16.01 -12.85
CA PHE A 116 -8.67 -16.51 -11.98
C PHE A 116 -10.06 -16.12 -12.51
N PRO A 117 -10.54 -16.72 -13.61
CA PRO A 117 -11.78 -16.27 -14.30
C PRO A 117 -13.05 -16.42 -13.46
N ASP A 118 -13.04 -17.32 -12.46
CA ASP A 118 -14.16 -17.53 -11.53
C ASP A 118 -14.16 -16.51 -10.37
N TYR A 119 -13.15 -15.64 -10.30
CA TYR A 119 -13.00 -14.60 -9.29
C TYR A 119 -12.76 -13.24 -9.94
N ASN A 120 -13.68 -12.30 -9.76
CA ASN A 120 -13.55 -10.96 -10.31
C ASN A 120 -13.00 -9.98 -9.26
N CYS A 121 -11.68 -9.79 -9.24
CA CYS A 121 -11.06 -8.71 -8.48
C CYS A 121 -11.45 -7.36 -9.13
N ASN A 122 -12.18 -6.50 -8.41
CA ASN A 122 -12.78 -5.29 -8.99
C ASN A 122 -12.82 -4.09 -8.05
N PHE A 123 -11.73 -3.87 -7.33
CA PHE A 123 -11.54 -2.66 -6.51
C PHE A 123 -11.43 -1.41 -7.39
N SER A 124 -11.84 -0.27 -6.85
CA SER A 124 -12.08 0.96 -7.61
C SER A 124 -11.32 2.14 -7.02
N PHE A 125 -10.75 2.99 -7.89
CA PHE A 125 -10.19 4.32 -7.56
C PHE A 125 -11.20 5.46 -7.76
#